data_AF-A0A1W9ZWM1-F1
#
_entry.id   AF-A0A1W9ZWM1-F1
#
_cell.length_a   1.000
_cell.length_b   1.000
_cell.length_c   1.000
_cell.angle_alpha   90.00
_cell.angle_beta   90.00
_cell.angle_gamma   90.00
#
_symmetry.space_group_name_H-M   'P 1'
#
loop_
_entity.id
_entity.type
_entity.pdbx_description
1 polymer ?
#
loop_
_entity_poly.entity_id
_entity_poly.type
_entity_poly.pdbx_seq_one_letter_code
_entity_poly.pdbx_strand_id
1 'polypeptide(L)'
;MGTRGRRFGIIGVVVFFTAYIGSIVLYVNSGMGHPHQITDGAPSGDGTKVTVDIEDIQSNSGVLSANLTVTPGPMLLDRQTGTLKDDLTVVASSVLLASKRTWARGTLPDVFRVSISLSGDVANWPFDTYQSGPINVQLFSGASQVPEPATVTLVDRLLGWKIEVARVDKGSAYAPYRLELYRSQSTAAFAVLILGVLIALAALALFVAVQTVRDRRKFQPPMTTWYAAMLFAVMPLRNALPDSPPFGSWMDVTIVLWVIVVLAISLVLYISCWWRHLKPEGESRRS
;
A
#
# COMPACT_ATOMS: atom_id res chain seq x y z
N MET A 1 9.78 2.08 -46.38
CA MET A 1 10.10 1.29 -45.17
C MET A 1 9.81 2.01 -43.84
N GLY A 2 9.09 3.16 -43.82
CA GLY A 2 8.95 4.01 -42.62
C GLY A 2 7.62 3.94 -41.85
N THR A 3 6.60 3.24 -42.33
CA THR A 3 5.25 3.27 -41.74
C THR A 3 5.06 2.28 -40.58
N ARG A 4 5.69 1.10 -40.60
CA ARG A 4 5.57 0.10 -39.51
C ARG A 4 6.26 0.56 -38.22
N GLY A 5 7.49 1.08 -38.30
CA GLY A 5 8.21 1.58 -37.11
C GLY A 5 7.51 2.79 -36.48
N ARG A 6 6.96 3.70 -37.29
CA ARG A 6 6.19 4.86 -36.81
C ARG A 6 4.89 4.44 -36.13
N ARG A 7 4.23 3.38 -36.62
CA ARG A 7 3.02 2.81 -35.98
C ARG A 7 3.32 2.23 -34.60
N PHE A 8 4.42 1.49 -34.43
CA PHE A 8 4.79 0.96 -33.11
C PHE A 8 5.15 2.08 -32.10
N GLY A 9 5.85 3.13 -32.54
CA GLY A 9 6.14 4.28 -31.69
C GLY A 9 4.88 5.03 -31.25
N ILE A 10 3.93 5.24 -32.16
CA ILE A 10 2.65 5.91 -31.86
C ILE A 10 1.81 5.06 -30.89
N ILE A 11 1.74 3.75 -31.08
CA ILE A 11 1.02 2.85 -30.17
C ILE A 11 1.61 2.93 -28.74
N GLY A 12 2.94 2.91 -28.61
CA GLY A 12 3.59 3.04 -27.30
C GLY A 12 3.28 4.36 -26.59
N VAL A 13 3.31 5.47 -27.33
CA VAL A 13 2.96 6.79 -26.79
C VAL A 13 1.49 6.86 -26.39
N VAL A 14 0.57 6.33 -27.21
CA VAL A 14 -0.86 6.30 -26.89
C VAL A 14 -1.15 5.46 -25.66
N VAL A 15 -0.53 4.28 -25.53
CA VAL A 15 -0.66 3.43 -24.34
C VAL A 15 -0.15 4.15 -23.10
N PHE A 16 1.00 4.84 -23.20
CA PHE A 16 1.54 5.63 -22.10
C PHE A 16 0.58 6.75 -21.65
N PHE A 17 0.09 7.57 -22.58
CA PHE A 17 -0.84 8.65 -22.25
C PHE A 17 -2.17 8.12 -21.72
N THR A 18 -2.67 7.01 -22.25
CA THR A 18 -3.90 6.38 -21.77
C THR A 18 -3.73 5.84 -20.35
N ALA A 19 -2.61 5.16 -20.07
CA ALA A 19 -2.29 4.66 -18.74
C ALA A 19 -2.09 5.82 -17.74
N TYR A 20 -1.42 6.90 -18.17
CA TYR A 20 -1.20 8.10 -17.36
C TYR A 20 -2.51 8.80 -17.01
N ILE A 21 -3.35 9.11 -18.00
CA ILE A 21 -4.66 9.75 -17.78
C ILE A 21 -5.55 8.83 -16.93
N GLY A 22 -5.57 7.53 -17.22
CA GLY A 22 -6.29 6.53 -16.43
C GLY A 22 -5.86 6.52 -14.96
N SER A 23 -4.56 6.57 -14.69
CA SER A 23 -4.03 6.63 -13.32
C SER A 23 -4.46 7.90 -12.57
N ILE A 24 -4.48 9.05 -13.26
CA ILE A 24 -4.92 10.32 -12.66
C ILE A 24 -6.41 10.27 -12.35
N VAL A 25 -7.25 9.78 -13.28
CA VAL A 25 -8.70 9.66 -13.07
C VAL A 25 -9.00 8.74 -11.89
N LEU A 26 -8.30 7.60 -11.79
CA LEU A 26 -8.46 6.68 -10.66
C LEU A 26 -7.98 7.29 -9.34
N TYR A 27 -6.90 8.06 -9.35
CA TYR A 27 -6.41 8.79 -8.17
C TYR A 27 -7.42 9.84 -7.68
N VAL A 28 -7.96 10.65 -8.59
CA VAL A 28 -8.97 11.67 -8.26
C VAL A 28 -10.26 11.02 -7.76
N ASN A 29 -10.75 9.97 -8.43
CA ASN A 29 -11.96 9.25 -8.03
C ASN A 29 -11.79 8.46 -6.71
N SER A 30 -10.56 8.18 -6.29
CA SER A 30 -10.28 7.51 -5.01
C SER A 30 -10.29 8.47 -3.81
N GLY A 31 -10.71 9.73 -3.97
CA GLY A 31 -10.97 10.65 -2.86
C GLY A 31 -9.81 11.58 -2.48
N MET A 32 -8.80 11.72 -3.34
CA MET A 32 -7.69 12.70 -3.20
C MET A 32 -6.94 12.68 -1.85
N GLY A 33 -7.01 11.58 -1.08
CA GLY A 33 -6.34 11.48 0.22
C GLY A 33 -6.92 12.41 1.31
N HIS A 34 -8.15 12.90 1.14
CA HIS A 34 -8.80 13.70 2.18
C HIS A 34 -9.29 12.79 3.32
N PRO A 35 -9.14 13.22 4.59
CA PRO A 35 -9.65 12.46 5.72
C PRO A 35 -11.13 12.15 5.54
N HIS A 36 -11.49 10.87 5.52
CA HIS A 36 -12.87 10.44 5.46
C HIS A 36 -13.31 10.01 6.84
N GLN A 37 -14.39 10.61 7.32
CA GLN A 37 -15.07 10.16 8.51
C GLN A 37 -15.92 8.95 8.12
N ILE A 38 -15.52 7.77 8.57
CA ILE A 38 -16.13 6.50 8.12
C ILE A 38 -17.39 6.17 8.93
N THR A 39 -17.53 6.77 10.12
CA THR A 39 -18.71 6.56 10.96
C THR A 39 -19.02 7.83 11.76
N ASP A 40 -20.28 8.26 11.70
CA ASP A 40 -20.87 9.05 12.76
C ASP A 40 -21.19 8.07 13.90
N GLY A 41 -20.36 8.08 14.95
CA GLY A 41 -20.64 7.28 16.14
C GLY A 41 -22.07 7.54 16.63
N ALA A 42 -22.69 6.56 17.29
CA ALA A 42 -23.99 6.81 17.90
C ALA A 42 -23.87 7.97 18.89
N PRO A 43 -24.69 9.03 18.79
CA PRO A 43 -24.55 10.20 19.64
C PRO A 43 -24.71 9.79 21.10
N SER A 44 -23.67 9.99 21.89
CA SER A 44 -23.73 9.90 23.35
C SER A 44 -24.44 11.15 23.87
N GLY A 45 -25.44 10.97 24.74
CA GLY A 45 -26.19 12.08 25.35
C GLY A 45 -25.31 13.05 26.14
N ASP A 46 -24.13 12.60 26.59
CA ASP A 46 -23.19 13.37 27.40
C ASP A 46 -22.14 14.15 26.60
N GLY A 47 -22.12 14.01 25.26
CA GLY A 47 -21.23 14.75 24.37
C GLY A 47 -19.76 14.30 24.36
N THR A 48 -19.41 13.26 25.13
CA THR A 48 -18.07 12.65 25.10
C THR A 48 -17.82 11.93 23.77
N LYS A 49 -16.74 12.32 23.08
CA LYS A 49 -16.33 11.74 21.79
C LYS A 49 -15.00 11.02 21.92
N VAL A 50 -14.90 9.85 21.31
CA VAL A 50 -13.65 9.11 21.15
C VAL A 50 -13.36 9.04 19.67
N THR A 51 -12.34 9.77 19.24
CA THR A 51 -11.89 9.76 17.85
C THR A 51 -10.75 8.77 17.71
N VAL A 52 -10.87 7.84 16.77
CA VAL A 52 -9.83 6.88 16.43
C VAL A 52 -9.29 7.29 15.06
N ASP A 53 -8.08 7.84 15.05
CA ASP A 53 -7.35 8.23 13.86
C ASP A 53 -6.43 7.09 13.44
N ILE A 54 -6.67 6.50 12.27
CA ILE A 54 -5.81 5.43 11.77
C ILE A 54 -4.54 6.06 11.17
N GLU A 55 -3.37 5.62 11.64
CA GLU A 55 -2.07 6.22 11.28
C GLU A 55 -1.29 5.34 10.29
N ASP A 56 -1.22 4.04 10.55
CA ASP A 56 -0.35 3.13 9.79
C ASP A 56 -0.90 1.69 9.75
N ILE A 57 -0.63 0.98 8.65
CA ILE A 57 -0.96 -0.44 8.47
C ILE A 57 0.30 -1.21 8.08
N GLN A 58 0.74 -2.06 8.99
CA GLN A 58 1.84 -2.99 8.75
C GLN A 58 1.26 -4.30 8.20
N SER A 59 1.14 -4.34 6.88
CA SER A 59 0.58 -5.48 6.13
C SER A 59 1.37 -6.78 6.32
N ASN A 60 2.68 -6.68 6.63
CA ASN A 60 3.57 -7.81 6.86
C ASN A 60 3.40 -8.47 8.23
N SER A 61 3.13 -7.67 9.28
CA SER A 61 2.93 -8.13 10.65
C SER A 61 1.45 -8.29 11.00
N GLY A 62 0.55 -7.81 10.13
CA GLY A 62 -0.89 -7.82 10.37
C GLY A 62 -1.27 -6.90 11.52
N VAL A 63 -0.65 -5.72 11.62
CA VAL A 63 -0.91 -4.76 12.71
C VAL A 63 -1.37 -3.43 12.15
N LEU A 64 -2.49 -2.92 12.67
CA LEU A 64 -2.98 -1.57 12.45
C LEU A 64 -2.64 -0.70 13.66
N SER A 65 -1.95 0.42 13.42
CA SER A 65 -1.69 1.44 14.43
C SER A 65 -2.71 2.56 14.31
N ALA A 66 -3.37 2.90 15.41
CA ALA A 66 -4.28 4.02 15.48
C ALA A 66 -4.00 4.88 16.72
N ASN A 67 -4.29 6.17 16.60
CA ASN A 67 -4.24 7.14 17.68
C ASN A 67 -5.65 7.40 18.18
N LEU A 68 -5.87 7.10 19.46
CA LEU A 68 -7.14 7.33 20.12
C LEU A 68 -7.07 8.66 20.86
N THR A 69 -7.99 9.56 20.52
CA THR A 69 -8.15 10.87 21.14
C THR A 69 -9.51 10.93 21.81
N VAL A 70 -9.52 11.19 23.13
CA VAL A 70 -10.76 11.40 23.88
C VAL A 70 -11.02 12.89 24.00
N THR A 71 -12.19 13.33 23.56
CA THR A 71 -12.73 14.66 23.85
C THR A 71 -13.82 14.50 24.91
N PRO A 72 -13.51 14.74 26.19
CA PRO A 72 -14.47 14.56 27.28
C PRO A 72 -15.65 15.53 27.14
N GLY A 73 -16.85 15.04 27.45
CA GLY A 73 -18.04 15.87 27.51
C GLY A 73 -18.02 16.83 28.72
N PRO A 74 -18.88 17.86 28.74
CA PRO A 74 -18.91 18.87 29.82
C PRO A 74 -19.17 18.29 31.21
N MET A 75 -19.78 17.10 31.29
CA MET A 75 -20.04 16.43 32.57
C MET A 75 -18.76 15.87 33.21
N LEU A 76 -17.79 15.42 32.40
CA LEU A 76 -16.52 14.84 32.85
C LEU A 76 -15.45 15.91 33.15
N LEU A 77 -15.68 17.17 32.76
CA LEU A 77 -14.76 18.28 32.94
C LEU A 77 -15.18 19.21 34.09
N ASP A 78 -14.21 19.67 34.86
CA ASP A 78 -14.39 20.74 35.84
C ASP A 78 -14.67 22.07 35.10
N ARG A 79 -15.69 22.80 35.54
CA ARG A 79 -16.12 24.05 34.90
C ARG A 79 -15.10 25.18 35.07
N GLN A 80 -14.24 25.14 36.09
CA GLN A 80 -13.28 26.20 36.35
C GLN A 80 -11.93 25.97 35.68
N THR A 81 -11.43 24.74 35.72
CA THR A 81 -10.10 24.40 35.17
C THR A 81 -10.16 23.81 33.76
N GLY A 82 -11.34 23.33 33.32
CA GLY A 82 -11.48 22.60 32.05
C GLY A 82 -10.78 21.24 32.03
N THR A 83 -10.34 20.73 33.19
CA THR A 83 -9.63 19.45 33.34
C THR A 83 -10.55 18.35 33.86
N LEU A 84 -10.11 17.09 33.81
CA LEU A 84 -10.93 15.96 34.25
C LEU A 84 -11.33 16.05 35.73
N LYS A 85 -12.63 15.84 36.02
CA LYS A 85 -13.16 15.79 37.40
C LYS A 85 -12.73 14.57 38.17
N ASP A 86 -12.63 13.43 37.48
CA ASP A 86 -12.29 12.12 38.01
C ASP A 86 -11.29 11.43 37.09
N ASP A 87 -10.67 10.35 37.57
CA ASP A 87 -9.78 9.54 36.74
C ASP A 87 -10.55 8.99 35.53
N LEU A 88 -9.96 9.10 34.34
CA LEU A 88 -10.57 8.61 33.10
C LEU A 88 -9.74 7.45 32.57
N THR A 89 -10.37 6.31 32.32
CA THR A 89 -9.70 5.13 31.78
C THR A 89 -10.32 4.72 30.46
N VAL A 90 -9.49 4.58 29.42
CA VAL A 90 -9.87 3.96 28.15
C VAL A 90 -9.26 2.57 28.07
N VAL A 91 -10.10 1.60 27.73
CA VAL A 91 -9.69 0.25 27.37
C VAL A 91 -10.10 0.01 25.92
N ALA A 92 -9.11 -0.15 25.06
CA ALA A 92 -9.29 -0.61 23.70
C ALA A 92 -8.86 -2.08 23.65
N SER A 93 -9.80 -2.99 23.38
CA SER A 93 -9.54 -4.41 23.27
C SER A 93 -9.92 -4.95 21.91
N SER A 94 -9.06 -5.81 21.38
CA SER A 94 -9.26 -6.67 20.23
C SER A 94 -9.10 -8.12 20.66
N VAL A 95 -9.26 -9.07 19.72
CA VAL A 95 -9.15 -10.50 19.99
C VAL A 95 -7.77 -10.89 20.53
N LEU A 96 -6.71 -10.25 20.02
CA LEU A 96 -5.32 -10.61 20.34
C LEU A 96 -4.57 -9.57 21.18
N LEU A 97 -5.06 -8.31 21.20
CA LEU A 97 -4.36 -7.19 21.83
C LEU A 97 -5.33 -6.39 22.70
N ALA A 98 -4.88 -6.01 23.89
CA ALA A 98 -5.60 -5.08 24.77
C ALA A 98 -4.65 -3.95 25.18
N SER A 99 -5.15 -2.72 25.08
CA SER A 99 -4.42 -1.50 25.40
C SER A 99 -5.25 -0.68 26.39
N LYS A 100 -4.64 -0.30 27.51
CA LYS A 100 -5.28 0.47 28.58
C LYS A 100 -4.50 1.77 28.82
N ARG A 101 -5.22 2.88 28.92
CA ARG A 101 -4.69 4.18 29.32
C ARG A 101 -5.56 4.77 30.41
N THR A 102 -4.93 5.30 31.45
CA THR A 102 -5.60 6.02 32.53
C THR A 102 -5.01 7.41 32.64
N TRP A 103 -5.87 8.42 32.65
CA TRP A 103 -5.55 9.82 32.92
C TRP A 103 -6.05 10.18 34.31
N ALA A 104 -5.19 10.75 35.13
CA ALA A 104 -5.54 11.13 36.49
C ALA A 104 -6.45 12.37 36.52
N ARG A 105 -7.24 12.51 37.57
CA ARG A 105 -7.99 13.72 37.89
C ARG A 105 -7.10 14.98 37.78
N GLY A 106 -7.68 16.05 37.24
CA GLY A 106 -7.00 17.33 37.09
C GLY A 106 -6.09 17.43 35.85
N THR A 107 -5.98 16.36 35.04
CA THR A 107 -5.24 16.36 33.78
C THR A 107 -6.16 16.54 32.57
N LEU A 108 -5.56 16.78 31.40
CA LEU A 108 -6.24 16.71 30.11
C LEU A 108 -5.84 15.39 29.43
N PRO A 109 -6.79 14.69 28.77
CA PRO A 109 -6.44 13.50 28.00
C PRO A 109 -5.40 13.80 26.92
N ASP A 110 -4.34 13.00 26.89
CA ASP A 110 -3.35 12.98 25.81
C ASP A 110 -3.72 11.93 24.75
N VAL A 111 -3.02 11.97 23.61
CA VAL A 111 -3.21 11.00 22.53
C VAL A 111 -2.66 9.65 22.97
N PHE A 112 -3.47 8.60 22.81
CA PHE A 112 -3.10 7.24 23.17
C PHE A 112 -2.99 6.34 21.94
N ARG A 113 -1.78 5.85 21.65
CA ARG A 113 -1.55 4.92 20.54
C ARG A 113 -1.99 3.52 20.91
N VAL A 114 -2.81 2.93 20.04
CA VAL A 114 -3.32 1.55 20.16
C VAL A 114 -2.93 0.73 18.95
N SER A 115 -2.66 -0.55 19.19
CA SER A 115 -2.36 -1.52 18.14
C SER A 115 -3.51 -2.53 18.05
N ILE A 116 -4.02 -2.73 16.83
CA ILE A 116 -5.11 -3.65 16.53
C ILE A 116 -4.57 -4.75 15.62
N SER A 117 -4.86 -6.01 15.96
CA SER A 117 -4.49 -7.14 15.13
C SER A 117 -5.41 -7.26 13.92
N LEU A 118 -4.80 -7.42 12.75
CA LEU A 118 -5.45 -7.70 11.48
C LEU A 118 -5.19 -9.15 11.07
N SER A 119 -6.19 -9.77 10.46
CA SER A 119 -6.11 -11.05 9.80
C SER A 119 -6.32 -10.84 8.30
N GLY A 120 -5.35 -11.25 7.49
CA GLY A 120 -5.40 -11.10 6.04
C GLY A 120 -4.20 -11.77 5.40
N ASP A 121 -4.24 -11.90 4.08
CA ASP A 121 -3.18 -12.54 3.30
C ASP A 121 -2.50 -11.53 2.38
N VAL A 122 -1.30 -11.12 2.79
CA VAL A 122 -0.45 -10.19 2.04
C VAL A 122 0.08 -10.80 0.74
N ALA A 123 0.03 -12.12 0.57
CA ALA A 123 0.51 -12.78 -0.64
C ALA A 123 -0.28 -12.35 -1.88
N ASN A 124 -1.56 -11.95 -1.73
CA ASN A 124 -2.44 -11.55 -2.83
C ASN A 124 -2.34 -10.06 -3.21
N TRP A 125 -1.32 -9.36 -2.71
CA TRP A 125 -1.06 -7.97 -3.07
C TRP A 125 -1.04 -7.78 -4.60
N PRO A 126 -1.64 -6.70 -5.16
CA PRO A 126 -2.28 -5.55 -4.51
C PRO A 126 -3.79 -5.71 -4.27
N PHE A 127 -4.33 -6.94 -4.40
CA PHE A 127 -5.74 -7.25 -4.17
C PHE A 127 -5.97 -7.91 -2.79
N ASP A 128 -5.05 -7.67 -1.87
CA ASP A 128 -5.05 -8.10 -0.49
C ASP A 128 -6.21 -7.46 0.29
N THR A 129 -6.84 -8.26 1.13
CA THR A 129 -7.93 -7.83 2.03
C THR A 129 -7.59 -8.24 3.46
N TYR A 130 -7.86 -7.35 4.40
CA TYR A 130 -7.61 -7.52 5.82
C TYR A 130 -8.89 -7.28 6.62
N GLN A 131 -9.03 -8.02 7.71
CA GLN A 131 -10.13 -7.86 8.65
C GLN A 131 -9.59 -7.74 10.07
N SER A 132 -10.15 -6.83 10.86
CA SER A 132 -9.90 -6.82 12.29
C SER A 132 -10.74 -7.88 12.99
N GLY A 133 -10.28 -8.35 14.14
CA GLY A 133 -11.19 -8.97 15.11
C GLY A 133 -12.24 -7.97 15.63
N PRO A 134 -13.27 -8.41 16.37
CA PRO A 134 -14.14 -7.50 17.12
C PRO A 134 -13.32 -6.56 18.00
N ILE A 135 -13.50 -5.25 17.80
CA ILE A 135 -12.86 -4.18 18.55
C ILE A 135 -13.91 -3.59 19.50
N ASN A 136 -13.57 -3.54 20.79
CA ASN A 136 -14.33 -2.85 21.80
C ASN A 136 -13.51 -1.67 22.33
N VAL A 137 -14.14 -0.51 22.38
CA VAL A 137 -13.59 0.69 23.02
C VAL A 137 -14.53 1.06 24.14
N GLN A 138 -14.04 0.95 25.37
CA GLN A 138 -14.81 1.24 26.57
C GLN A 138 -14.12 2.37 27.34
N LEU A 139 -14.94 3.30 27.83
CA LEU A 139 -14.52 4.43 28.63
C LEU A 139 -15.06 4.24 30.05
N PHE A 140 -14.22 4.47 31.06
CA PHE A 140 -14.60 4.36 32.47
C PHE A 140 -14.22 5.65 33.19
N SER A 141 -15.07 6.12 34.10
CA SER A 141 -14.82 7.31 34.92
C SER A 141 -14.81 6.96 36.41
N GLY A 142 -13.80 7.44 37.12
CA GLY A 142 -13.59 7.21 38.54
C GLY A 142 -13.36 5.73 38.88
N ALA A 143 -13.89 5.31 40.04
CA ALA A 143 -13.83 3.92 40.50
C ALA A 143 -14.93 3.02 39.89
N SER A 144 -15.88 3.61 39.13
CA SER A 144 -16.96 2.86 38.51
C SER A 144 -16.44 1.94 37.41
N GLN A 145 -16.90 0.69 37.41
CA GLN A 145 -16.64 -0.27 36.33
C GLN A 145 -17.78 -0.28 35.29
N VAL A 146 -18.66 0.73 35.32
CA VAL A 146 -19.72 0.90 34.33
C VAL A 146 -19.16 1.68 33.14
N PRO A 147 -19.24 1.15 31.90
CA PRO A 147 -18.78 1.87 30.72
C PRO A 147 -19.63 3.12 30.45
N GLU A 148 -18.97 4.27 30.34
CA GLU A 148 -19.55 5.55 29.94
C GLU A 148 -19.92 5.52 28.45
N PRO A 149 -21.10 6.04 28.06
CA PRO A 149 -21.49 6.12 26.66
C PRO A 149 -20.60 7.14 25.93
N ALA A 150 -19.84 6.67 24.95
CA ALA A 150 -18.98 7.52 24.12
C ALA A 150 -19.29 7.36 22.64
N THR A 151 -19.32 8.49 21.93
CA THR A 151 -19.45 8.49 20.46
C THR A 151 -18.11 8.10 19.86
N VAL A 152 -18.00 6.90 19.28
CA VAL A 152 -16.78 6.45 18.59
C VAL A 152 -16.81 6.92 17.14
N THR A 153 -15.91 7.83 16.78
CA THR A 153 -15.74 8.33 15.41
C THR A 153 -14.44 7.77 14.84
N LEU A 154 -14.52 7.09 13.70
CA LEU A 154 -13.33 6.60 12.99
C LEU A 154 -12.98 7.57 11.87
N VAL A 155 -11.73 8.04 11.87
CA VAL A 155 -11.19 8.91 10.83
C VAL A 155 -10.04 8.17 10.15
N ASP A 156 -10.17 8.00 8.84
CA ASP A 156 -9.11 7.43 8.02
C ASP A 156 -8.26 8.55 7.42
N ARG A 157 -6.93 8.45 7.60
CA ARG A 157 -5.93 9.34 7.03
C ARG A 157 -4.92 8.58 6.17
N LEU A 158 -5.14 7.29 5.95
CA LEU A 158 -4.25 6.44 5.17
C LEU A 158 -4.40 6.73 3.70
N LEU A 159 -3.26 7.06 3.08
CA LEU A 159 -3.19 7.18 1.64
C LEU A 159 -3.16 5.78 1.04
N GLY A 160 -4.05 5.53 0.08
CA GLY A 160 -3.99 4.29 -0.71
C GLY A 160 -4.72 3.10 -0.10
N TRP A 161 -5.47 3.30 0.99
CA TRP A 161 -6.32 2.31 1.62
C TRP A 161 -7.78 2.73 1.56
N LYS A 162 -8.67 1.74 1.65
CA LYS A 162 -10.10 1.94 1.90
C LYS A 162 -10.50 1.09 3.08
N ILE A 163 -11.29 1.68 3.96
CA ILE A 163 -11.69 1.08 5.22
C ILE A 163 -13.20 1.12 5.31
N GLU A 164 -13.78 -0.05 5.50
CA GLU A 164 -15.20 -0.23 5.74
C GLU A 164 -15.43 -0.67 7.18
N VAL A 165 -16.40 -0.05 7.84
CA VAL A 165 -16.75 -0.35 9.23
C VAL A 165 -18.03 -1.16 9.24
N ALA A 166 -17.92 -2.42 9.64
CA ALA A 166 -19.06 -3.28 9.92
C ALA A 166 -19.33 -3.28 11.44
N ARG A 167 -20.58 -2.98 11.83
CA ARG A 167 -21.03 -3.15 13.22
C ARG A 167 -21.63 -4.54 13.35
N VAL A 168 -21.07 -5.38 14.22
CA VAL A 168 -21.43 -6.83 14.31
C VAL A 168 -22.88 -7.01 14.76
N ASP A 169 -23.40 -6.11 15.61
CA ASP A 169 -24.81 -6.08 16.01
C ASP A 169 -25.34 -4.64 16.09
N LYS A 170 -26.32 -4.27 15.26
CA LYS A 170 -26.87 -2.90 15.25
C LYS A 170 -27.83 -2.61 16.42
N GLY A 171 -28.24 -3.64 17.17
CA GLY A 171 -29.23 -3.55 18.24
C GLY A 171 -28.69 -3.30 19.66
N SER A 172 -27.36 -3.34 19.85
CA SER A 172 -26.71 -3.10 21.15
C SER A 172 -25.87 -1.83 21.11
N ALA A 173 -26.02 -0.98 22.13
CA ALA A 173 -25.23 0.25 22.27
C ALA A 173 -23.71 -0.01 22.43
N TYR A 174 -23.33 -1.24 22.82
CA TYR A 174 -21.95 -1.67 23.06
C TYR A 174 -21.46 -2.72 22.07
N ALA A 175 -22.11 -2.84 20.90
CA ALA A 175 -21.70 -3.84 19.92
C ALA A 175 -20.27 -3.61 19.40
N PRO A 176 -19.47 -4.67 19.26
CA PRO A 176 -18.10 -4.55 18.77
C PRO A 176 -18.08 -4.06 17.32
N TYR A 177 -17.06 -3.26 17.01
CA TYR A 177 -16.76 -2.82 15.66
C TYR A 177 -15.86 -3.85 14.96
N ARG A 178 -16.07 -4.05 13.67
CA ARG A 178 -15.17 -4.79 12.79
C ARG A 178 -14.75 -3.89 11.64
N LEU A 179 -13.45 -3.85 11.38
CA LEU A 179 -12.88 -3.12 10.27
C LEU A 179 -12.56 -4.10 9.15
N GLU A 180 -12.96 -3.75 7.94
CA GLU A 180 -12.50 -4.40 6.72
C GLU A 180 -11.64 -3.39 5.94
N LEU A 181 -10.43 -3.80 5.59
CA LEU A 181 -9.44 -2.94 4.94
C LEU A 181 -8.98 -3.58 3.65
N TYR A 182 -8.95 -2.78 2.59
CA TYR A 182 -8.46 -3.19 1.29
C TYR A 182 -7.74 -2.04 0.59
N ARG A 183 -6.89 -2.37 -0.39
CA ARG A 183 -6.15 -1.37 -1.16
C ARG A 183 -7.10 -0.51 -1.98
N SER A 184 -6.83 0.79 -2.03
CA SER A 184 -7.59 1.68 -2.91
C SER A 184 -7.32 1.33 -4.37
N GLN A 185 -8.30 1.62 -5.23
CA GLN A 185 -8.17 1.36 -6.67
C GLN A 185 -7.03 2.17 -7.30
N SER A 186 -6.71 3.35 -6.77
CA SER A 186 -5.56 4.14 -7.21
C SER A 186 -4.22 3.45 -6.92
N THR A 187 -4.08 2.83 -5.75
CA THR A 187 -2.88 2.07 -5.36
C THR A 187 -2.66 0.87 -6.28
N ALA A 188 -3.73 0.10 -6.53
CA ALA A 188 -3.69 -1.03 -7.46
C ALA A 188 -3.35 -0.59 -8.89
N ALA A 189 -3.92 0.53 -9.37
CA ALA A 189 -3.62 1.07 -10.70
C ALA A 189 -2.16 1.53 -10.84
N PHE A 190 -1.63 2.21 -9.81
CA PHE A 190 -0.23 2.63 -9.79
C PHE A 190 0.73 1.42 -9.81
N ALA A 191 0.41 0.37 -9.04
CA ALA A 191 1.14 -0.88 -9.08
C ALA A 191 1.17 -1.49 -10.48
N VAL A 192 0.00 -1.63 -11.11
CA VAL A 192 -0.14 -2.18 -12.48
C VAL A 192 0.68 -1.36 -13.49
N LEU A 193 0.73 -0.03 -13.34
CA LEU A 193 1.53 0.84 -14.20
C LEU A 193 3.03 0.54 -14.06
N ILE A 194 3.57 0.47 -12.84
CA ILE A 194 4.99 0.14 -12.60
C ILE A 194 5.34 -1.23 -13.18
N LEU A 195 4.47 -2.22 -12.96
CA LEU A 195 4.67 -3.57 -13.48
C LEU A 195 4.59 -3.61 -15.01
N GLY A 196 3.70 -2.82 -15.60
CA GLY A 196 3.63 -2.61 -17.04
C GLY A 196 4.92 -2.02 -17.61
N VAL A 197 5.54 -1.07 -16.90
CA VAL A 197 6.86 -0.54 -17.26
C VAL A 197 7.93 -1.63 -17.20
N LEU A 198 7.97 -2.44 -16.14
CA LEU A 198 8.93 -3.56 -16.02
C LEU A 198 8.78 -4.56 -17.19
N ILE A 199 7.55 -4.95 -17.51
CA ILE A 199 7.26 -5.84 -18.66
C ILE A 199 7.69 -5.19 -19.98
N ALA A 200 7.40 -3.89 -20.17
CA ALA A 200 7.79 -3.18 -21.38
C ALA A 200 9.31 -3.10 -21.53
N LEU A 201 10.06 -2.84 -20.45
CA LEU A 201 11.53 -2.84 -20.47
C LEU A 201 12.08 -4.22 -20.86
N ALA A 202 11.53 -5.30 -20.27
CA ALA A 202 11.92 -6.67 -20.62
C ALA A 202 11.60 -7.01 -22.09
N ALA A 203 10.43 -6.62 -22.59
CA ALA A 203 10.03 -6.83 -23.97
C ALA A 203 10.91 -6.04 -24.97
N LEU A 204 11.26 -4.80 -24.64
CA LEU A 204 12.17 -3.97 -25.44
C LEU A 204 13.58 -4.56 -25.48
N ALA A 205 14.10 -4.99 -24.32
CA ALA A 205 15.36 -5.69 -24.20
C ALA A 205 15.39 -6.95 -25.10
N LEU A 206 14.36 -7.79 -24.99
CA LEU A 206 14.26 -9.00 -25.82
C LEU A 206 14.14 -8.66 -27.31
N PHE A 207 13.36 -7.65 -27.67
CA PHE A 207 13.21 -7.21 -29.04
C PHE A 207 14.54 -6.76 -29.65
N VAL A 208 15.31 -5.93 -28.92
CA VAL A 208 16.64 -5.47 -29.36
C VAL A 208 17.61 -6.65 -29.49
N ALA A 209 17.60 -7.58 -28.53
CA ALA A 209 18.44 -8.78 -28.58
C ALA A 209 18.11 -9.62 -29.82
N VAL A 210 16.84 -9.90 -30.08
CA VAL A 210 16.39 -10.68 -31.25
C VAL A 210 16.73 -9.99 -32.57
N GLN A 211 16.60 -8.66 -32.67
CA GLN A 211 17.00 -7.93 -33.88
C GLN A 211 18.51 -7.98 -34.13
N THR A 212 19.31 -8.00 -33.05
CA THR A 212 20.76 -8.13 -33.14
C THR A 212 21.16 -9.53 -33.59
N VAL A 213 20.49 -10.57 -33.06
CA VAL A 213 20.68 -11.98 -33.49
C VAL A 213 20.35 -12.19 -34.97
N ARG A 214 19.39 -11.44 -35.51
CA ARG A 214 18.98 -11.51 -36.92
C ARG A 214 19.85 -10.69 -37.89
N ASP A 215 21.03 -10.24 -37.44
CA ASP A 215 21.99 -9.42 -38.21
C ASP A 215 21.39 -8.14 -38.82
N ARG A 216 20.25 -7.66 -38.29
CA ARG A 216 19.58 -6.46 -38.79
C ARG A 216 20.21 -5.17 -38.27
N ARG A 217 21.02 -5.26 -37.22
CA ARG A 217 21.71 -4.14 -36.56
C ARG A 217 23.10 -4.62 -36.11
N LYS A 218 24.12 -3.76 -36.25
CA LYS A 218 25.49 -4.07 -35.81
C LYS A 218 25.56 -4.15 -34.28
N PHE A 219 26.35 -5.09 -33.77
CA PHE A 219 26.68 -5.18 -32.36
C PHE A 219 27.37 -3.90 -31.89
N GLN A 220 26.93 -3.37 -30.74
CA GLN A 220 27.52 -2.22 -30.07
C GLN A 220 27.90 -2.61 -28.64
N PRO A 221 29.20 -2.59 -28.26
CA PRO A 221 29.64 -2.92 -26.90
C PRO A 221 28.91 -2.16 -25.77
N PRO A 222 28.53 -0.87 -25.93
CA PRO A 222 27.79 -0.14 -24.89
C PRO A 222 26.43 -0.74 -24.51
N MET A 223 25.79 -1.50 -25.40
CA MET A 223 24.47 -2.07 -25.14
C MET A 223 24.51 -3.18 -24.08
N THR A 224 25.64 -3.88 -23.90
CA THR A 224 25.80 -4.88 -22.84
C THR A 224 25.64 -4.24 -21.46
N THR A 225 26.24 -3.05 -21.28
CA THR A 225 26.10 -2.27 -20.04
C THR A 225 24.66 -1.82 -19.81
N TRP A 226 23.91 -1.49 -20.88
CA TRP A 226 22.49 -1.13 -20.77
C TRP A 226 21.62 -2.30 -20.30
N TYR A 227 21.80 -3.52 -20.83
CA TYR A 227 21.10 -4.72 -20.33
C TYR A 227 21.43 -5.01 -18.86
N ALA A 228 22.70 -4.90 -18.48
CA ALA A 228 23.10 -5.07 -17.08
C ALA A 228 22.43 -4.04 -16.17
N ALA A 229 22.41 -2.76 -16.58
CA ALA A 229 21.73 -1.70 -15.84
C ALA A 229 20.22 -1.98 -15.69
N MET A 230 19.55 -2.48 -16.73
CA MET A 230 18.14 -2.87 -16.66
C MET A 230 17.89 -3.99 -15.65
N LEU A 231 18.75 -5.01 -15.60
CA LEU A 231 18.66 -6.09 -14.60
C LEU A 231 18.77 -5.55 -13.18
N PHE A 232 19.72 -4.65 -12.93
CA PHE A 232 19.87 -4.03 -11.61
C PHE A 232 18.75 -3.05 -11.26
N ALA A 233 18.12 -2.42 -12.25
CA ALA A 233 17.01 -1.49 -12.04
C ALA A 233 15.70 -2.19 -11.65
N VAL A 234 15.52 -3.49 -11.92
CA VAL A 234 14.27 -4.21 -11.59
C VAL A 234 13.97 -4.13 -10.10
N MET A 235 14.97 -4.32 -9.25
CA MET A 235 14.79 -4.36 -7.79
C MET A 235 14.36 -3.01 -7.20
N PRO A 236 15.05 -1.89 -7.49
CA PRO A 236 14.56 -0.56 -7.10
C PRO A 236 13.14 -0.26 -7.57
N LEU A 237 12.77 -0.60 -8.81
CA LEU A 237 11.41 -0.37 -9.31
C LEU A 237 10.37 -1.25 -8.58
N ARG A 238 10.68 -2.51 -8.30
CA ARG A 238 9.83 -3.40 -7.50
C ARG A 238 9.64 -2.87 -6.07
N ASN A 239 10.69 -2.32 -5.47
CA ASN A 239 10.60 -1.72 -4.14
C ASN A 239 9.96 -0.32 -4.13
N ALA A 240 9.74 0.28 -5.29
CA ALA A 240 8.95 1.51 -5.41
C ALA A 240 7.43 1.23 -5.45
N LEU A 241 7.02 -0.04 -5.40
CA LEU A 241 5.61 -0.41 -5.26
C LEU A 241 5.07 0.09 -3.90
N PRO A 242 3.79 0.52 -3.85
CA PRO A 242 3.18 0.99 -2.62
C PRO A 242 3.32 -0.02 -1.47
N ASP A 243 3.72 0.48 -0.31
CA ASP A 243 3.99 -0.29 0.91
C ASP A 243 5.02 -1.43 0.77
N SER A 244 5.76 -1.47 -0.35
CA SER A 244 6.84 -2.45 -0.61
C SER A 244 6.46 -3.87 -0.18
N PRO A 245 5.61 -4.58 -0.94
CA PRO A 245 5.10 -5.87 -0.52
C PRO A 245 6.23 -6.83 -0.13
N PRO A 246 6.01 -7.77 0.81
CA PRO A 246 7.02 -8.74 1.18
C PRO A 246 7.45 -9.57 -0.02
N PHE A 247 8.71 -10.00 -0.01
CA PHE A 247 9.23 -10.90 -1.04
C PHE A 247 8.43 -12.20 -1.08
N GLY A 248 8.06 -12.63 -2.27
CA GLY A 248 7.24 -13.83 -2.47
C GLY A 248 5.75 -13.52 -2.59
N SER A 249 5.37 -12.24 -2.67
CA SER A 249 4.02 -11.85 -3.11
C SER A 249 3.70 -12.45 -4.50
N TRP A 250 2.41 -12.64 -4.79
CA TRP A 250 1.94 -13.21 -6.04
C TRP A 250 2.52 -12.51 -7.27
N MET A 251 2.67 -11.17 -7.22
CA MET A 251 3.25 -10.37 -8.30
C MET A 251 4.74 -10.65 -8.53
N ASP A 252 5.50 -10.93 -7.46
CA ASP A 252 6.92 -11.25 -7.60
C ASP A 252 7.10 -12.55 -8.39
N VAL A 253 6.28 -13.56 -8.08
CA VAL A 253 6.36 -14.89 -8.70
C VAL A 253 5.83 -14.86 -10.14
N THR A 254 4.74 -14.15 -10.38
CA THR A 254 4.06 -14.16 -11.69
C THR A 254 4.63 -13.19 -12.71
N ILE A 255 5.22 -12.06 -12.27
CA ILE A 255 5.69 -11.01 -13.17
C ILE A 255 7.17 -10.70 -12.97
N VAL A 256 7.58 -10.32 -11.75
CA VAL A 256 8.94 -9.79 -11.52
C VAL A 256 10.00 -10.84 -11.83
N LEU A 257 9.79 -12.09 -11.40
CA LEU A 257 10.67 -13.22 -11.71
C LEU A 257 10.83 -13.38 -13.23
N TRP A 258 9.73 -13.35 -13.97
CA TRP A 258 9.75 -13.53 -15.42
C TRP A 258 10.40 -12.34 -16.15
N VAL A 259 10.22 -11.12 -15.66
CA VAL A 259 10.93 -9.93 -16.14
C VAL A 259 12.45 -10.15 -16.02
N ILE A 260 12.93 -10.62 -14.87
CA ILE A 260 14.36 -10.91 -14.64
C ILE A 260 14.84 -12.01 -15.59
N VAL A 261 14.08 -13.10 -15.71
CA VAL A 261 14.43 -14.22 -16.61
C VAL A 261 14.53 -13.75 -18.06
N VAL A 262 13.56 -12.96 -18.55
CA VAL A 262 13.58 -12.43 -19.93
C VAL A 262 14.77 -11.49 -20.14
N LEU A 263 15.07 -10.62 -19.17
CA LEU A 263 16.24 -9.74 -19.25
C LEU A 263 17.56 -10.53 -19.26
N ALA A 264 17.67 -11.57 -18.44
CA ALA A 264 18.83 -12.46 -18.39
C ALA A 264 19.02 -13.20 -19.72
N ILE A 265 17.94 -13.78 -20.27
CA ILE A 265 17.96 -14.42 -21.61
C ILE A 265 18.39 -13.41 -22.67
N SER A 266 17.84 -12.19 -22.63
CA SER A 266 18.18 -11.12 -23.58
C SER A 266 19.67 -10.77 -23.53
N LEU A 267 20.25 -10.67 -22.33
CA LEU A 267 21.67 -10.44 -22.12
C LEU A 267 22.51 -11.60 -22.66
N VAL A 268 22.14 -12.85 -22.36
CA VAL A 268 22.85 -14.05 -22.86
C VAL A 268 22.81 -14.12 -24.38
N LEU A 269 21.65 -13.87 -25.00
CA LEU A 269 21.52 -13.81 -26.46
C LEU A 269 22.43 -12.74 -27.06
N TYR A 270 22.47 -11.55 -26.45
CA TYR A 270 23.30 -10.44 -26.91
C TYR A 270 24.80 -10.77 -26.81
N ILE A 271 25.25 -11.37 -25.71
CA ILE A 271 26.64 -11.82 -25.52
C ILE A 271 26.99 -12.97 -26.48
N SER A 272 26.05 -13.88 -26.75
CA SER A 272 26.27 -14.98 -27.71
C SER A 272 26.49 -14.45 -29.13
N CYS A 273 25.78 -13.38 -29.52
CA CYS A 273 26.04 -12.68 -30.79
C CYS A 273 27.43 -12.07 -30.84
N TRP A 274 27.89 -11.45 -29.75
CA TRP A 274 29.25 -10.93 -29.66
C TRP A 274 30.28 -12.02 -29.93
N TRP A 275 30.14 -13.19 -29.30
CA TRP A 275 31.04 -14.33 -29.52
C TRP A 275 31.02 -14.83 -30.98
N ARG A 276 29.84 -14.80 -31.62
CA ARG A 276 29.69 -15.21 -33.02
C ARG A 276 30.28 -14.19 -34.00
N HIS A 277 30.11 -12.88 -33.75
CA HIS A 277 30.56 -11.80 -34.63
C HIS A 277 32.06 -11.46 -34.45
N LEU A 278 32.66 -11.75 -33.30
CA LEU A 278 34.09 -11.54 -33.04
C LEU A 278 34.94 -12.82 -33.18
N LYS A 279 34.44 -13.88 -33.83
CA LYS A 279 35.30 -15.00 -34.20
C LYS A 279 36.44 -14.43 -35.06
N PRO A 280 37.72 -14.49 -34.62
CA PRO A 280 38.80 -13.92 -35.40
C PRO A 280 38.82 -14.64 -36.75
N GLU A 281 38.76 -13.88 -37.85
CA GLU A 281 39.03 -14.42 -39.18
C GLU A 281 40.46 -14.94 -39.16
N GLY A 282 40.60 -16.25 -38.91
CA GLY A 282 41.84 -16.95 -39.10
C GLY A 282 42.20 -16.90 -40.58
N GLU A 283 43.20 -16.08 -40.90
CA GLU A 283 44.29 -16.47 -41.78
C GLU A 283 43.86 -16.84 -43.22
N SER A 284 43.37 -15.86 -43.98
CA SER A 284 43.27 -15.99 -45.45
C SER A 284 43.71 -14.72 -46.18
N ARG A 285 44.98 -14.33 -45.97
CA ARG A 285 45.77 -13.59 -46.98
C ARG A 285 47.27 -13.66 -46.67
N ARG A 286 47.83 -14.85 -46.80
CA ARG A 286 49.18 -15.00 -47.35
C ARG A 286 49.04 -15.25 -48.85
N SER A 287 49.30 -14.23 -49.65
CA SER A 287 49.78 -14.32 -51.03
C SER A 287 50.34 -12.96 -51.42
#